data_AF-A0A8S1YL00-F1
#
_entry.id   AF-A0A8S1YL00-F1
#
_cell.length_a   1.000
_cell.length_b   1.000
_cell.length_c   1.000
_cell.angle_alpha   90.00
_cell.angle_beta   90.00
_cell.angle_gamma   90.00
#
_symmetry.space_group_name_H-M   'P 1'
#
loop_
_entity.id
_entity.type
_entity.pdbx_description
1 polymer ?
#
loop_
_entity_poly.entity_id
_entity_poly.type
_entity_poly.pdbx_seq_one_letter_code
_entity_poly.pdbx_strand_id
1 'polypeptide(L)'
;MNNKHQNYFMTVRTEVVLQICQFLDIKSYLQLRLVNSDMDFIVKLINKQKINEIRFRLINLQEDNEEILKCRNLIEQDKQKLRQHWTSIFNKIYFIEIKALSSPPQILLEIIKYFVFLMNPIDQLSKDNYSYWVLYKQLVANLNILIIRIFEFEPERISKNKLEILQQIYEFNQKYIHFGSNGIEFMYQYIVSIIEVRKRDYYDIYYDYQTKLQLYDKMIQQLEKLDQKFQNEIQL
;
A
#
# COMPACT_ATOMS: atom_id res chain seq x y z
N MET A 1 50.69 8.60 -11.32
CA MET A 1 49.39 8.66 -12.03
C MET A 1 48.65 7.36 -11.78
N ASN A 2 47.52 7.39 -11.06
CA ASN A 2 46.63 6.23 -10.94
C ASN A 2 45.17 6.72 -10.92
N ASN A 3 44.57 6.72 -12.11
CA ASN A 3 43.21 7.15 -12.41
C ASN A 3 42.15 6.14 -11.92
N LYS A 4 42.17 5.76 -10.64
CA LYS A 4 41.14 4.86 -10.07
C LYS A 4 40.03 5.58 -9.32
N HIS A 5 40.25 6.82 -8.87
CA HIS A 5 39.23 7.58 -8.13
C HIS A 5 38.24 8.35 -9.02
N GLN A 6 38.56 8.57 -10.30
CA GLN A 6 37.68 9.30 -11.23
C GLN A 6 36.50 8.49 -11.79
N ASN A 7 36.49 7.16 -11.62
CA ASN A 7 35.39 6.30 -12.10
C ASN A 7 34.29 6.03 -11.07
N TYR A 8 34.44 6.50 -9.82
CA TYR A 8 33.53 6.17 -8.72
C TYR A 8 32.16 6.86 -8.78
N PHE A 9 32.03 7.94 -9.55
CA PHE A 9 30.75 8.64 -9.74
C PHE A 9 29.81 8.01 -10.79
N MET A 10 30.24 6.96 -11.50
CA MET A 10 29.46 6.37 -12.60
C MET A 10 28.44 5.31 -12.16
N THR A 11 28.45 4.84 -10.92
CA THR A 11 27.62 3.69 -10.50
C THR A 11 26.43 4.03 -9.60
N VAL A 12 26.32 5.26 -9.11
CA VAL A 12 25.04 5.79 -8.64
C VAL A 12 24.48 6.57 -9.81
N ARG A 13 23.44 6.03 -10.45
CA ARG A 13 22.77 6.68 -11.59
C ARG A 13 22.53 8.16 -11.25
N THR A 14 23.12 9.03 -12.06
CA THR A 14 23.08 10.49 -11.88
C THR A 14 21.64 10.99 -11.70
N GLU A 15 20.65 10.30 -12.29
CA GLU A 15 19.23 10.59 -12.12
C GLU A 15 18.74 10.47 -10.67
N VAL A 16 19.20 9.48 -9.89
CA VAL A 16 18.77 9.29 -8.49
C VAL A 16 19.33 10.40 -7.61
N VAL A 17 20.60 10.77 -7.83
CA VAL A 17 21.24 11.89 -7.12
C VAL A 17 20.57 13.21 -7.51
N LEU A 18 20.25 13.42 -8.79
CA LEU A 18 19.55 14.61 -9.26
C LEU A 18 18.12 14.70 -8.74
N GLN A 19 17.39 13.59 -8.65
CA GLN A 19 16.03 13.55 -8.08
C GLN A 19 16.04 13.87 -6.58
N ILE A 20 17.02 13.36 -5.84
CA ILE A 20 17.23 13.71 -4.43
C ILE A 20 17.60 15.20 -4.31
N CYS A 21 18.52 15.72 -5.13
CA CYS A 21 18.92 17.12 -5.09
C CYS A 21 17.80 18.09 -5.50
N GLN A 22 16.99 17.74 -6.50
CA GLN A 22 15.82 18.52 -6.95
C GLN A 22 14.71 18.54 -5.90
N PHE A 23 14.48 17.42 -5.20
CA PHE A 23 13.50 17.34 -4.12
C PHE A 23 13.89 18.17 -2.89
N LEU A 24 15.18 18.44 -2.70
CA LEU A 24 15.70 19.14 -1.52
C LEU A 24 15.88 20.67 -1.71
N ASP A 25 15.62 21.22 -2.90
CA ASP A 25 15.87 22.63 -3.28
C ASP A 25 17.29 23.13 -2.96
N ILE A 26 18.27 22.23 -2.99
CA ILE A 26 19.67 22.54 -2.65
C ILE A 26 20.39 22.97 -3.93
N LYS A 27 20.12 24.20 -4.39
CA LYS A 27 20.87 24.84 -5.49
C LYS A 27 22.39 24.89 -5.22
N SER A 28 22.79 24.87 -3.95
CA SER A 28 24.18 25.04 -3.51
C SER A 28 25.07 23.80 -3.68
N TYR A 29 24.50 22.60 -3.90
CA TYR A 29 25.29 21.35 -3.93
C TYR A 29 26.02 21.12 -5.26
N LEU A 30 25.49 21.67 -6.37
CA LEU A 30 26.18 21.69 -7.65
C LEU A 30 27.47 22.53 -7.59
N GLN A 31 27.54 23.53 -6.70
CA GLN A 31 28.73 24.36 -6.49
C GLN A 31 29.81 23.65 -5.65
N LEU A 32 29.42 22.73 -4.75
CA LEU A 32 30.36 21.95 -3.93
C LEU A 32 31.08 20.86 -4.73
N ARG A 33 30.48 20.34 -5.82
CA ARG A 33 31.14 19.42 -6.77
C ARG A 33 32.43 19.96 -7.41
N LEU A 34 32.68 21.25 -7.30
CA LEU A 34 33.84 21.90 -7.91
C LEU A 34 35.04 22.06 -6.97
N VAL A 35 34.93 21.77 -5.67
CA VAL A 35 36.01 22.13 -4.72
C VAL A 35 36.31 21.02 -3.68
N ASN A 36 37.43 20.31 -3.93
CA ASN A 36 38.33 19.67 -2.96
C ASN A 36 38.04 18.29 -2.33
N SER A 37 39.15 17.70 -1.86
CA SER A 37 39.44 16.36 -1.34
C SER A 37 38.77 15.95 -0.02
N ASP A 38 37.94 16.82 0.58
CA ASP A 38 37.22 16.55 1.84
C ASP A 38 35.73 16.17 1.62
N MET A 39 35.35 15.97 0.37
CA MET A 39 33.99 15.59 -0.05
C MET A 39 33.44 14.38 0.69
N ASP A 40 34.25 13.35 0.96
CA ASP A 40 33.78 12.14 1.65
C ASP A 40 33.40 12.41 3.11
N PHE A 41 34.15 13.27 3.80
CA PHE A 41 33.83 13.68 5.17
C PHE A 41 32.56 14.57 5.19
N ILE A 42 32.45 15.49 4.23
CA ILE A 42 31.30 16.39 4.09
C ILE A 42 30.02 15.61 3.75
N VAL A 43 30.09 14.65 2.82
CA VAL A 43 28.97 13.76 2.46
C VAL A 43 28.53 12.90 3.65
N LYS A 44 29.47 12.35 4.43
CA LYS A 44 29.17 11.58 5.66
C LYS A 44 28.50 12.44 6.73
N LEU A 45 29.02 13.65 6.96
CA LEU A 45 28.46 14.59 7.92
C LEU A 45 27.04 15.01 7.53
N ILE A 46 26.83 15.32 6.24
CA ILE A 46 25.51 15.66 5.68
C ILE A 46 24.57 14.45 5.79
N ASN A 47 24.99 13.25 5.41
CA ASN A 47 24.15 12.05 5.50
C ASN A 47 23.70 11.77 6.94
N LYS A 48 24.61 11.84 7.92
CA LYS A 48 24.28 11.59 9.33
C LYS A 48 23.38 12.68 9.94
N GLN A 49 23.65 13.95 9.65
CA GLN A 49 22.77 15.05 10.05
C GLN A 49 21.39 14.95 9.39
N LYS A 50 21.31 14.50 8.13
CA LYS A 50 20.06 14.35 7.39
C LYS A 50 19.25 13.13 7.82
N ILE A 51 19.89 12.02 8.18
CA ILE A 51 19.20 10.89 8.84
C ILE A 51 18.55 11.39 10.13
N ASN A 52 19.28 12.16 10.94
CA ASN A 52 18.73 12.72 12.18
C ASN A 52 17.61 13.74 11.91
N GLU A 53 17.72 14.57 10.87
CA GLU A 53 16.67 15.52 10.48
C GLU A 53 15.40 14.82 9.98
N ILE A 54 15.53 13.77 9.15
CA ILE A 54 14.40 12.97 8.68
C ILE A 54 13.77 12.21 9.85
N ARG A 55 14.58 11.62 10.74
CA ARG A 55 14.09 10.98 11.98
C ARG A 55 13.37 11.98 12.88
N PHE A 56 13.89 13.18 13.04
CA PHE A 56 13.23 14.24 13.80
C PHE A 56 11.90 14.68 13.16
N ARG A 57 11.87 14.84 11.83
CA ARG A 57 10.62 15.12 11.10
C ARG A 57 9.61 13.97 11.21
N LEU A 58 10.08 12.71 11.22
CA LEU A 58 9.24 11.53 11.45
C LEU A 58 8.67 11.50 12.86
N ILE A 59 9.49 11.75 13.88
CA ILE A 59 9.05 11.85 15.28
C ILE A 59 8.00 12.95 15.42
N ASN A 60 8.23 14.13 14.85
CA ASN A 60 7.26 15.23 14.88
C ASN A 60 5.98 14.93 14.07
N LEU A 61 6.07 14.12 13.01
CA LEU A 61 4.89 13.62 12.29
C LEU A 61 4.13 12.56 13.08
N GLN A 62 4.79 11.83 13.97
CA GLN A 62 4.22 10.73 14.76
C GLN A 62 3.65 11.18 16.11
N GLU A 63 4.24 12.18 16.77
CA GLU A 63 3.94 12.47 18.18
C GLU A 63 2.81 13.48 18.42
N ASP A 64 2.44 14.38 17.50
CA ASP A 64 1.46 15.45 17.82
C ASP A 64 0.56 15.90 16.65
N ASN A 65 0.19 14.99 15.75
CA ASN A 65 -0.81 15.33 14.73
C ASN A 65 -2.23 14.98 15.22
N GLU A 66 -2.85 15.88 15.98
CA GLU A 66 -4.23 15.73 16.49
C GLU A 66 -5.23 15.34 15.40
N GLU A 67 -5.04 15.83 14.18
CA GLU A 67 -5.88 15.50 13.02
C GLU A 67 -5.74 14.02 12.63
N ILE A 68 -4.50 13.50 12.61
CA ILE A 68 -4.22 12.09 12.32
C ILE A 68 -4.73 11.19 13.45
N LEU A 69 -4.61 11.63 14.71
CA LEU A 69 -5.17 10.88 15.84
C LEU A 69 -6.70 10.80 15.74
N LYS A 70 -7.38 11.90 15.39
CA LYS A 70 -8.82 11.92 15.10
C LYS A 70 -9.17 10.96 13.96
N CYS A 71 -8.43 11.00 12.85
CA CYS A 71 -8.62 10.08 11.73
C CYS A 71 -8.47 8.62 12.15
N ARG A 72 -7.42 8.29 12.91
CA ARG A 72 -7.17 6.93 13.41
C ARG A 72 -8.31 6.42 14.29
N ASN A 73 -8.83 7.26 15.18
CA ASN A 73 -9.97 6.91 16.03
C ASN A 73 -11.25 6.65 15.20
N LEU A 74 -11.51 7.47 14.17
CA LEU A 74 -12.64 7.28 13.27
C LEU A 74 -12.51 6.00 12.44
N ILE A 75 -11.31 5.71 11.92
CA ILE A 75 -11.02 4.46 11.19
C ILE A 75 -11.25 3.25 12.08
N GLU A 76 -10.80 3.28 13.33
CA GLU A 76 -10.99 2.17 14.26
C GLU A 76 -12.48 1.95 14.58
N GLN A 77 -13.26 3.01 14.73
CA GLN A 77 -14.71 2.92 14.90
C GLN A 77 -15.38 2.29 13.67
N ASP A 78 -14.96 2.66 12.46
CA ASP A 78 -15.50 2.08 11.23
C ASP A 78 -15.15 0.61 11.07
N LYS A 79 -13.90 0.23 11.35
CA LYS A 79 -13.48 -1.17 11.37
C LYS A 79 -14.34 -1.98 12.35
N GLN A 80 -14.58 -1.45 13.54
CA GLN A 80 -15.44 -2.11 14.53
C GLN A 80 -16.89 -2.26 14.04
N LYS A 81 -17.47 -1.22 13.44
CA LYS A 81 -18.84 -1.28 12.87
C LYS A 81 -18.93 -2.28 11.73
N LEU A 82 -17.98 -2.25 10.79
CA LEU A 82 -17.89 -3.22 9.69
C LEU A 82 -17.78 -4.64 10.24
N ARG A 83 -16.86 -4.87 11.19
CA ARG A 83 -16.66 -6.19 11.81
C ARG A 83 -17.93 -6.69 12.49
N GLN A 84 -18.59 -5.86 13.30
CA GLN A 84 -19.84 -6.23 13.97
C GLN A 84 -20.94 -6.56 12.97
N HIS A 85 -21.14 -5.70 11.96
CA HIS A 85 -22.12 -5.91 10.92
C HIS A 85 -21.87 -7.23 10.18
N TRP A 86 -20.67 -7.44 9.64
CA TRP A 86 -20.35 -8.63 8.85
C TRP A 86 -20.30 -9.90 9.69
N THR A 87 -19.93 -9.84 10.97
CA THR A 87 -20.01 -11.00 11.88
C THR A 87 -21.46 -11.47 12.05
N SER A 88 -22.42 -10.55 12.06
CA SER A 88 -23.84 -10.89 12.28
C SER A 88 -24.51 -11.60 11.09
N ILE A 89 -24.02 -11.37 9.87
CA ILE A 89 -24.62 -11.89 8.63
C ILE A 89 -23.72 -12.90 7.89
N PHE A 90 -22.48 -13.08 8.34
CA PHE A 90 -21.57 -14.03 7.72
C PHE A 90 -22.06 -15.47 7.87
N ASN A 91 -22.10 -16.19 6.76
CA ASN A 91 -22.35 -17.61 6.73
C ASN A 91 -21.34 -18.32 5.85
N LYS A 92 -20.58 -19.26 6.43
CA LYS A 92 -19.59 -20.05 5.71
C LYS A 92 -20.16 -20.89 4.57
N ILE A 93 -21.42 -21.31 4.68
CA ILE A 93 -22.09 -22.17 3.69
C ILE A 93 -22.12 -21.48 2.32
N TYR A 94 -22.35 -20.16 2.31
CA TYR A 94 -22.36 -19.33 1.10
C TYR A 94 -21.12 -19.51 0.21
N PHE A 95 -19.95 -19.58 0.83
CA PHE A 95 -18.68 -19.72 0.10
C PHE A 95 -18.47 -21.14 -0.43
N ILE A 96 -18.89 -22.14 0.34
CA ILE A 96 -18.80 -23.56 -0.01
C ILE A 96 -19.72 -23.88 -1.20
N GLU A 97 -20.95 -23.37 -1.17
CA GLU A 97 -21.93 -23.54 -2.26
C GLU A 97 -21.41 -22.97 -3.58
N ILE A 98 -20.90 -21.74 -3.55
CA ILE A 98 -20.30 -21.13 -4.74
C ILE A 98 -19.14 -21.99 -5.23
N LYS A 99 -18.20 -22.38 -4.35
CA LYS A 99 -17.02 -23.20 -4.72
C LYS A 99 -17.40 -24.51 -5.42
N ALA A 100 -18.54 -25.11 -5.06
CA ALA A 100 -19.02 -26.36 -5.61
C ALA A 100 -19.49 -26.24 -7.08
N LEU A 101 -19.71 -25.02 -7.59
CA LEU A 101 -20.08 -24.80 -8.98
C LEU A 101 -18.97 -25.28 -9.93
N SER A 102 -19.35 -26.10 -10.91
CA SER A 102 -18.46 -26.52 -11.98
C SER A 102 -18.20 -25.38 -12.96
N SER A 103 -19.25 -24.65 -13.34
CA SER A 103 -19.21 -23.51 -14.25
C SER A 103 -20.13 -22.38 -13.76
N PRO A 104 -19.62 -21.40 -13.00
CA PRO A 104 -20.43 -20.27 -12.53
C PRO A 104 -20.82 -19.33 -13.70
N PRO A 105 -22.04 -18.75 -13.70
CA PRO A 105 -22.44 -17.73 -14.66
C PRO A 105 -21.50 -16.51 -14.69
N GLN A 106 -21.44 -15.82 -15.83
CA GLN A 106 -20.53 -14.68 -16.04
C GLN A 106 -20.70 -13.57 -15.00
N ILE A 107 -21.93 -13.23 -14.63
CA ILE A 107 -22.22 -12.22 -13.60
C ILE A 107 -21.63 -12.61 -12.24
N LEU A 108 -21.65 -13.90 -11.90
CA LEU A 108 -21.04 -14.40 -10.66
C LEU A 108 -19.52 -14.30 -10.73
N LEU A 109 -18.94 -14.65 -11.88
CA LEU A 109 -17.50 -14.55 -12.12
C LEU A 109 -16.99 -13.11 -11.96
N GLU A 110 -17.73 -12.12 -12.44
CA GLU A 110 -17.36 -10.71 -12.24
C GLU A 110 -17.38 -10.32 -10.76
N ILE A 111 -18.43 -10.66 -10.01
CA ILE A 111 -18.51 -10.34 -8.58
C ILE A 111 -17.40 -11.05 -7.80
N ILE A 112 -17.13 -12.32 -8.09
CA ILE A 112 -16.03 -13.08 -7.49
C ILE A 112 -14.69 -12.43 -7.82
N LYS A 113 -14.50 -11.95 -9.05
CA LYS A 113 -13.29 -11.23 -9.45
C LYS A 113 -13.09 -9.97 -8.62
N TYR A 114 -14.10 -9.13 -8.44
CA TYR A 114 -13.99 -7.95 -7.58
C TYR A 114 -13.75 -8.32 -6.12
N PHE A 115 -14.39 -9.37 -5.61
CA PHE A 115 -14.19 -9.86 -4.24
C PHE A 115 -12.77 -10.35 -4.01
N VAL A 116 -12.25 -11.21 -4.90
CA VAL A 116 -10.89 -11.72 -4.81
C VAL A 116 -9.87 -10.61 -5.04
N PHE A 117 -10.14 -9.69 -5.96
CA PHE A 117 -9.33 -8.51 -6.18
C PHE A 117 -9.23 -7.64 -4.93
N LEU A 118 -10.36 -7.38 -4.25
CA LEU A 118 -10.39 -6.68 -2.96
C LEU A 118 -9.46 -7.36 -1.93
N MET A 119 -9.52 -8.69 -1.84
CA MET A 119 -8.73 -9.50 -0.91
C MET A 119 -7.24 -9.70 -1.31
N ASN A 120 -6.85 -9.27 -2.51
CA ASN A 120 -5.49 -9.41 -3.02
C ASN A 120 -4.67 -8.14 -2.72
N PRO A 121 -3.44 -8.23 -2.19
CA PRO A 121 -2.59 -7.05 -1.97
C PRO A 121 -2.12 -6.34 -3.26
N ILE A 122 -2.28 -6.95 -4.44
CA ILE A 122 -1.82 -6.39 -5.71
C ILE A 122 -2.90 -5.51 -6.35
N ASP A 123 -2.55 -4.28 -6.72
CA ASP A 123 -3.42 -3.27 -7.36
C ASP A 123 -3.57 -3.47 -8.89
N GLN A 124 -3.49 -4.71 -9.37
CA GLN A 124 -3.62 -5.04 -10.79
C GLN A 124 -4.79 -6.00 -11.00
N LEU A 125 -5.77 -5.53 -11.79
CA LEU A 125 -6.90 -6.35 -12.21
C LEU A 125 -6.55 -7.07 -13.52
N SER A 126 -6.49 -8.40 -13.49
CA SER A 126 -6.38 -9.20 -14.71
C SER A 126 -7.71 -9.16 -15.50
N LYS A 127 -7.60 -9.20 -16.83
CA LYS A 127 -8.78 -9.31 -17.72
C LYS A 127 -9.41 -10.71 -17.69
N ASP A 128 -8.66 -11.72 -17.26
CA ASP A 128 -9.14 -13.10 -17.21
C ASP A 128 -9.89 -13.37 -15.90
N ASN A 129 -11.22 -13.44 -15.98
CA ASN A 129 -12.08 -13.75 -14.84
C ASN A 129 -11.85 -15.18 -14.31
N TYR A 130 -11.42 -16.12 -15.16
CA TYR A 130 -11.23 -17.50 -14.75
C TYR A 130 -10.02 -17.67 -13.83
N SER A 131 -8.98 -16.86 -14.01
CA SER A 131 -7.87 -16.78 -13.05
C SER A 131 -8.36 -16.43 -11.63
N TYR A 132 -9.29 -15.48 -11.49
CA TYR A 132 -9.89 -15.12 -10.21
C TYR A 132 -10.79 -16.21 -9.64
N TRP A 133 -11.44 -16.99 -10.50
CA TRP A 133 -12.21 -18.15 -10.07
C TRP A 133 -11.32 -19.24 -9.44
N VAL A 134 -10.16 -19.50 -10.03
CA VAL A 134 -9.17 -20.42 -9.47
C VAL A 134 -8.65 -19.90 -8.12
N LEU A 135 -8.31 -18.61 -8.04
CA LEU A 135 -7.87 -17.95 -6.80
C LEU A 135 -8.96 -18.00 -5.72
N TYR A 136 -10.23 -17.81 -6.10
CA TYR A 136 -11.36 -17.96 -5.20
C TYR A 136 -11.43 -19.38 -4.61
N LYS A 137 -11.33 -20.43 -5.45
CA LYS A 137 -11.33 -21.83 -4.98
C LYS A 137 -10.21 -22.10 -3.98
N GLN A 138 -9.04 -21.50 -4.19
CA GLN A 138 -7.90 -21.58 -3.27
C GLN A 138 -8.19 -20.86 -1.95
N LEU A 139 -8.74 -19.64 -1.99
CA LEU A 139 -9.14 -18.89 -0.79
C LEU A 139 -10.16 -19.68 0.04
N VAL A 140 -11.18 -20.26 -0.60
CA VAL A 140 -12.21 -21.04 0.11
C VAL A 140 -11.69 -22.40 0.58
N ALA A 141 -10.65 -22.96 -0.06
CA ALA A 141 -9.97 -24.15 0.48
C ALA A 141 -9.34 -23.89 1.85
N ASN A 142 -8.96 -22.64 2.13
CA ASN A 142 -8.54 -22.20 3.46
C ASN A 142 -9.53 -21.20 4.06
N LEU A 143 -10.76 -21.69 4.29
CA LEU A 143 -11.89 -20.89 4.75
C LEU A 143 -11.58 -20.07 6.02
N ASN A 144 -10.78 -20.60 6.95
CA ASN A 144 -10.39 -19.87 8.16
C ASN A 144 -9.58 -18.62 7.83
N ILE A 145 -8.64 -18.69 6.88
CA ILE A 145 -7.90 -17.51 6.42
C ILE A 145 -8.83 -16.51 5.74
N LEU A 146 -9.78 -16.98 4.93
CA LEU A 146 -10.76 -16.10 4.29
C LEU A 146 -11.62 -15.36 5.33
N ILE A 147 -12.08 -16.07 6.36
CA ILE A 147 -12.85 -15.48 7.47
C ILE A 147 -12.05 -14.38 8.17
N ILE A 148 -10.80 -14.67 8.53
CA ILE A 148 -9.90 -13.68 9.14
C ILE A 148 -9.76 -12.47 8.22
N ARG A 149 -9.52 -12.68 6.93
CA ARG A 149 -9.39 -11.59 5.95
C ARG A 149 -10.65 -10.75 5.80
N ILE A 150 -11.85 -11.33 5.93
CA ILE A 150 -13.13 -10.60 5.88
C ILE A 150 -13.29 -9.75 7.13
N PHE A 151 -13.00 -10.28 8.32
CA PHE A 151 -13.27 -9.58 9.58
C PHE A 151 -12.16 -8.64 10.04
N GLU A 152 -10.94 -8.84 9.57
CA GLU A 152 -9.76 -8.02 9.86
C GLU A 152 -9.34 -7.20 8.65
N PHE A 153 -10.24 -7.01 7.68
CA PHE A 153 -9.95 -6.20 6.51
C PHE A 153 -9.67 -4.74 6.91
N GLU A 154 -8.68 -4.13 6.27
CA GLU A 154 -8.25 -2.76 6.54
C GLU A 154 -8.56 -1.86 5.35
N PRO A 155 -9.71 -1.15 5.34
CA PRO A 155 -10.12 -0.31 4.22
C PRO A 155 -9.06 0.72 3.85
N GLU A 156 -8.36 1.27 4.83
CA GLU A 156 -7.31 2.28 4.62
C GLU A 156 -6.17 1.79 3.74
N ARG A 157 -5.93 0.49 3.62
CA ARG A 157 -4.88 -0.04 2.74
C ARG A 157 -5.25 0.00 1.26
N ILE A 158 -6.51 0.27 0.92
CA ILE A 158 -6.96 0.38 -0.47
C ILE A 158 -6.43 1.68 -1.07
N SER A 159 -5.65 1.55 -2.14
CA SER A 159 -5.18 2.70 -2.92
C SER A 159 -6.30 3.35 -3.72
N LYS A 160 -6.12 4.60 -4.14
CA LYS A 160 -7.09 5.34 -4.97
C LYS A 160 -7.38 4.60 -6.30
N ASN A 161 -6.34 4.09 -6.96
CA ASN A 161 -6.48 3.30 -8.19
C ASN A 161 -7.32 2.02 -7.95
N LYS A 162 -7.01 1.27 -6.89
CA LYS A 162 -7.78 0.07 -6.55
C LYS A 162 -9.25 0.41 -6.24
N LEU A 163 -9.48 1.52 -5.54
CA LEU A 163 -10.81 2.02 -5.21
C LEU A 163 -11.60 2.38 -6.49
N GLU A 164 -10.98 3.07 -7.45
CA GLU A 164 -11.60 3.41 -8.75
C GLU A 164 -12.01 2.15 -9.53
N ILE A 165 -11.14 1.15 -9.56
CA ILE A 165 -11.46 -0.14 -10.20
C ILE A 165 -12.63 -0.83 -9.48
N LEU A 166 -12.59 -0.91 -8.14
CA LEU A 166 -13.65 -1.54 -7.35
C LEU A 166 -15.01 -0.84 -7.53
N GLN A 167 -15.04 0.48 -7.76
CA GLN A 167 -16.27 1.23 -7.99
C GLN A 167 -17.02 0.82 -9.25
N GLN A 168 -16.37 0.19 -10.23
CA GLN A 168 -17.04 -0.37 -11.41
C GLN A 168 -18.08 -1.43 -11.01
N ILE A 169 -18.01 -1.97 -9.79
CA ILE A 169 -19.04 -2.86 -9.27
C ILE A 169 -20.43 -2.20 -9.16
N TYR A 170 -20.52 -0.87 -9.07
CA TYR A 170 -21.81 -0.18 -9.04
C TYR A 170 -22.55 -0.22 -10.39
N GLU A 171 -21.87 -0.53 -11.49
CA GLU A 171 -22.49 -0.72 -12.80
C GLU A 171 -23.41 -1.96 -12.82
N PHE A 172 -23.19 -2.91 -11.91
CA PHE A 172 -24.07 -4.08 -11.78
C PHE A 172 -25.35 -3.70 -11.04
N ASN A 173 -26.49 -3.91 -11.70
CA ASN A 173 -27.79 -3.67 -11.10
C ASN A 173 -28.06 -4.68 -9.97
N GLN A 174 -28.20 -4.15 -8.75
CA GLN A 174 -28.44 -4.90 -7.51
C GLN A 174 -29.57 -5.93 -7.61
N LYS A 175 -30.61 -5.65 -8.40
CA LYS A 175 -31.75 -6.57 -8.58
C LYS A 175 -31.34 -7.89 -9.22
N TYR A 176 -30.32 -7.92 -10.09
CA TYR A 176 -29.84 -9.17 -10.70
C TYR A 176 -28.92 -9.99 -9.79
N ILE A 177 -28.34 -9.36 -8.78
CA ILE A 177 -27.39 -9.99 -7.86
C ILE A 177 -28.13 -10.87 -6.84
N HIS A 178 -29.28 -10.41 -6.37
CA HIS A 178 -30.15 -11.15 -5.45
C HIS A 178 -30.63 -12.50 -6.02
N PHE A 179 -30.78 -12.61 -7.35
CA PHE A 179 -31.21 -13.86 -8.00
C PHE A 179 -30.08 -14.89 -8.21
N GLY A 180 -28.82 -14.54 -7.95
CA GLY A 180 -27.66 -15.39 -8.28
C GLY A 180 -27.28 -16.40 -7.19
N SER A 181 -27.20 -15.96 -5.93
CA SER A 181 -26.91 -16.77 -4.73
C SER A 181 -26.76 -15.83 -3.52
N ASN A 182 -27.18 -16.27 -2.33
CA ASN A 182 -26.94 -15.54 -1.08
C ASN A 182 -25.46 -15.19 -0.86
N GLY A 183 -24.53 -16.07 -1.30
CA GLY A 183 -23.11 -15.80 -1.15
C GLY A 183 -22.57 -14.74 -2.09
N ILE A 184 -23.18 -14.59 -3.26
CA ILE A 184 -22.81 -13.57 -4.23
C ILE A 184 -23.35 -12.22 -3.78
N GLU A 185 -24.57 -12.20 -3.28
CA GLU A 185 -25.13 -11.03 -2.62
C GLU A 185 -24.26 -10.58 -1.44
N PHE A 186 -23.84 -11.52 -0.58
CA PHE A 186 -22.88 -11.24 0.49
C PHE A 186 -21.60 -10.59 -0.06
N MET A 187 -20.96 -11.18 -1.06
CA MET A 187 -19.71 -10.64 -1.63
C MET A 187 -19.91 -9.23 -2.20
N TYR A 188 -21.00 -9.01 -2.93
CA TYR A 188 -21.32 -7.71 -3.50
C TYR A 188 -21.54 -6.65 -2.42
N GLN A 189 -22.41 -6.93 -1.45
CA GLN A 189 -22.69 -6.00 -0.36
C GLN A 189 -21.44 -5.73 0.49
N TYR A 190 -20.62 -6.77 0.69
CA TYR A 190 -19.32 -6.62 1.35
C TYR A 190 -18.44 -5.62 0.63
N ILE A 191 -18.21 -5.81 -0.67
CA ILE A 191 -17.37 -4.90 -1.49
C ILE A 191 -17.92 -3.47 -1.44
N VAL A 192 -19.24 -3.31 -1.63
CA VAL A 192 -19.90 -1.99 -1.59
C VAL A 192 -19.69 -1.30 -0.24
N SER A 193 -19.88 -2.00 0.87
CA SER A 193 -19.67 -1.42 2.21
C SER A 193 -18.24 -0.95 2.43
N ILE A 194 -17.26 -1.72 1.94
CA ILE A 194 -15.84 -1.36 2.06
C ILE A 194 -15.52 -0.13 1.21
N ILE A 195 -16.08 -0.03 -0.01
CA ILE A 195 -15.94 1.15 -0.87
C ILE A 195 -16.54 2.39 -0.18
N GLU A 196 -17.75 2.28 0.36
CA GLU A 196 -18.44 3.38 1.03
C GLU A 196 -17.69 3.89 2.26
N VAL A 197 -17.14 2.99 3.08
CA VAL A 197 -16.30 3.36 4.21
C VAL A 197 -15.00 4.03 3.73
N ARG A 198 -14.31 3.43 2.75
CA ARG A 198 -13.04 3.94 2.23
C ARG A 198 -13.15 5.32 1.56
N LYS A 199 -14.33 5.68 1.04
CA LYS A 199 -14.60 6.98 0.39
C LYS A 199 -14.69 8.16 1.35
N ARG A 200 -14.72 7.93 2.66
CA ARG A 200 -14.82 9.03 3.63
C ARG A 200 -13.51 9.82 3.70
N ASP A 201 -13.61 11.14 3.85
CA ASP A 201 -12.49 12.08 3.72
C ASP A 201 -11.28 11.75 4.61
N TYR A 202 -11.52 11.31 5.85
CA TYR A 202 -10.45 10.97 6.79
C TYR A 202 -9.62 9.74 6.40
N TYR A 203 -10.13 8.88 5.51
CA TYR A 203 -9.31 7.80 4.94
C TYR A 203 -8.28 8.32 3.94
N ASP A 204 -8.60 9.35 3.16
CA ASP A 204 -7.62 9.95 2.25
C ASP A 204 -6.54 10.71 3.02
N ILE A 205 -6.92 11.47 4.06
CA ILE A 205 -5.98 12.13 4.96
C ILE A 205 -5.02 11.10 5.60
N TYR A 206 -5.58 10.01 6.13
CA TYR A 206 -4.79 8.98 6.79
C TYR A 206 -3.92 8.18 5.81
N TYR A 207 -4.42 7.88 4.60
CA TYR A 207 -3.68 7.18 3.55
C TYR A 207 -2.50 8.00 3.04
N ASP A 208 -2.70 9.29 2.79
CA ASP A 208 -1.63 10.20 2.36
C ASP A 208 -0.56 10.33 3.45
N TYR A 209 -0.98 10.37 4.73
CA TYR A 209 -0.08 10.32 5.87
C TYR A 209 0.73 9.01 5.92
N GLN A 210 0.08 7.86 5.81
CA GLN A 210 0.77 6.55 5.79
C GLN A 210 1.76 6.44 4.63
N THR A 211 1.39 6.93 3.44
CA THR A 211 2.25 6.92 2.26
C THR A 211 3.49 7.79 2.48
N LYS A 212 3.33 8.96 3.10
CA LYS A 212 4.46 9.83 3.50
C LYS A 212 5.38 9.14 4.50
N LEU A 213 4.83 8.50 5.54
CA LEU A 213 5.64 7.73 6.51
C LEU A 213 6.46 6.63 5.83
N GLN A 214 5.83 5.81 4.98
CA GLN A 214 6.52 4.75 4.25
C GLN A 214 7.62 5.28 3.33
N LEU A 215 7.40 6.44 2.70
CA LEU A 215 8.41 7.10 1.88
C LEU A 215 9.62 7.49 2.74
N TYR A 216 9.39 8.13 3.89
CA TYR A 216 10.44 8.52 4.81
C TYR A 216 11.21 7.30 5.36
N ASP A 217 10.54 6.22 5.73
CA ASP A 217 11.20 4.99 6.18
C ASP A 217 12.09 4.38 5.08
N LYS A 218 11.60 4.33 3.83
CA LYS A 218 12.42 3.87 2.69
C LYS A 218 13.64 4.76 2.47
N MET A 219 13.48 6.08 2.61
CA MET A 219 14.58 7.02 2.50
C MET A 219 15.62 6.81 3.59
N ILE A 220 15.20 6.60 4.85
CA ILE A 220 16.11 6.25 5.95
C ILE A 220 16.87 4.97 5.63
N GLN A 221 16.17 3.90 5.23
CA GLN A 221 16.82 2.64 4.89
C GLN A 221 17.85 2.78 3.75
N GLN A 222 17.57 3.63 2.76
CA GLN A 222 18.52 3.92 1.68
C GLN A 222 19.74 4.68 2.18
N LEU A 223 19.55 5.70 3.03
CA LEU A 223 20.64 6.50 3.60
C LEU A 223 21.51 5.66 4.54
N GLU A 224 20.91 4.79 5.36
CA GLU A 224 21.64 3.86 6.23
C GLU A 224 22.47 2.84 5.44
N LYS A 225 21.92 2.30 4.35
CA LYS A 225 22.68 1.40 3.45
C LYS A 225 23.88 2.12 2.81
N LEU A 226 23.72 3.38 2.44
CA LEU A 226 24.82 4.19 1.92
C LEU A 226 25.88 4.43 3.00
N ASP A 227 25.47 4.80 4.22
CA ASP A 227 26.40 5.01 5.35
C ASP A 227 27.19 3.73 5.68
N GLN A 228 26.52 2.57 5.75
CA GLN A 228 27.17 1.26 5.96
C GLN A 228 28.18 0.93 4.86
N LYS A 229 27.83 1.18 3.59
CA LYS A 229 28.75 0.96 2.47
C LYS A 229 30.00 1.82 2.61
N PHE A 230 29.85 3.10 2.96
CA PHE A 230 30.98 4.00 3.18
C PHE A 230 31.85 3.59 4.38
N GLN A 231 31.28 3.01 5.44
CA GLN A 231 32.05 2.53 6.60
C GLN A 231 32.89 1.29 6.26
N ASN A 232 32.33 0.36 5.48
CA ASN A 232 33.03 -0.88 5.07
C ASN A 232 34.18 -0.61 4.10
N GLU A 233 34.09 0.43 3.28
CA GLU A 233 35.13 0.81 2.32
C GLU A 233 36.35 1.52 2.96
N ILE A 234 36.28 1.91 4.24
CA ILE A 234 37.40 2.52 4.99
C ILE A 234 38.24 1.46 5.72
N GLN A 235 37.69 0.26 5.93
CA GLN A 235 38.38 -0.84 6.62
C GLN A 235 39.24 -1.70 5.68
N LEU A 236 39.28 -1.37 4.37
CA LEU A 236 40.09 -2.01 3.32
C LEU A 236 41.19 -1.06 2.83
#